data_AF-A0A810MZQ7-F1
#
_entry.id   AF-A0A810MZQ7-F1
#
_cell.length_a   1.000
_cell.length_b   1.000
_cell.length_c   1.000
_cell.angle_alpha   90.00
_cell.angle_beta   90.00
_cell.angle_gamma   90.00
#
_symmetry.space_group_name_H-M   'P 1'
#
loop_
_entity.id
_entity.type
_entity.pdbx_description
1 polymer ?
#
loop_
_entity_poly.entity_id
_entity_poly.type
_entity_poly.pdbx_seq_one_letter_code
_entity_poly.pdbx_strand_id
1 'polypeptide(L)'
;MESGWLTRQASHSLRRHSPSFVVRSSICSRPGRSVAELVRDLEISDQTIYNWRRQELIDTGQVSGVTSADQAELVAARRRIAELETELAVHRRAAELLKEVVPPKDRYAVIKRMAAEGLPVEVCGGCCRYPPPGTTPGVTGHRCHGRCVTSG
;
A
#
# COMPACT_ATOMS: atom_id res chain seq x y z
N MET A 1 22.51 9.48 35.44
CA MET A 1 22.22 10.20 34.17
C MET A 1 21.17 9.38 33.41
N GLU A 2 19.90 9.42 33.82
CA GLU A 2 18.81 8.64 33.17
C GLU A 2 17.45 9.33 33.34
N SER A 3 17.32 10.58 32.89
CA SER A 3 16.04 11.31 33.02
C SER A 3 15.66 12.16 31.80
N GLY A 4 16.32 11.95 30.65
CA GLY A 4 16.09 12.76 29.44
C GLY A 4 15.04 12.23 28.44
N TRP A 5 14.59 10.97 28.57
CA TRP A 5 13.73 10.35 27.54
C TRP A 5 12.23 10.54 27.79
N LEU A 6 11.81 10.66 29.06
CA LEU A 6 10.40 10.81 29.44
C LEU A 6 9.83 12.21 29.14
N THR A 7 10.65 13.25 29.11
CA THR A 7 10.24 14.62 28.76
C THR A 7 10.12 14.85 27.25
N ARG A 8 10.60 13.94 26.40
CA ARG A 8 10.49 14.06 24.93
C ARG A 8 9.27 13.36 24.34
N GLN A 9 8.82 12.26 24.94
CA GLN A 9 7.62 11.53 24.50
C GLN A 9 6.32 12.24 24.86
N ALA A 10 6.25 12.88 26.05
CA ALA A 10 5.05 13.58 26.50
C ALA A 10 4.73 14.86 25.68
N SER A 11 5.69 15.43 24.95
CA SER A 11 5.47 16.63 24.13
C SER A 11 4.88 16.34 22.75
N HIS A 12 4.94 15.10 22.26
CA HIS A 12 4.61 14.78 20.87
C HIS A 12 3.11 14.52 20.64
N SER A 13 2.33 14.30 21.70
CA SER A 13 0.90 13.93 21.60
C SER A 13 -0.07 15.12 21.59
N LEU A 14 0.31 16.32 22.05
CA LEU A 14 -0.67 17.38 22.32
C LEU A 14 -0.87 18.43 21.22
N ARG A 15 -0.01 18.55 20.19
CA ARG A 15 -0.20 19.58 19.15
C ARG A 15 0.38 19.19 17.79
N ARG A 16 -0.31 18.31 17.06
CA ARG A 16 -0.11 18.13 15.60
C ARG A 16 -1.43 18.18 14.83
N HIS A 17 -2.30 19.11 15.21
CA HIS A 17 -3.39 19.47 14.30
C HIS A 17 -2.81 20.45 13.28
N SER A 18 -2.97 20.15 11.99
CA SER A 18 -2.69 21.11 10.93
C SER A 18 -3.49 22.39 11.21
N PRO A 19 -2.95 23.60 10.98
CA PRO A 19 -3.68 24.86 11.18
C PRO A 19 -5.05 24.87 10.48
N SER A 20 -5.15 24.22 9.32
CA SER A 20 -6.41 24.03 8.58
C SER A 20 -7.45 23.16 9.31
N PHE A 21 -7.03 22.21 10.14
CA PHE A 21 -7.92 21.36 10.92
C PHE A 21 -8.58 22.15 12.06
N VAL A 22 -7.81 22.97 12.77
CA VAL A 22 -8.33 23.78 13.88
C VAL A 22 -9.37 24.77 13.38
N VAL A 23 -9.10 25.42 12.25
CA VAL A 23 -10.03 26.38 11.66
C VAL A 23 -11.28 25.68 11.13
N ARG A 24 -11.14 24.54 10.42
CA ARG A 24 -12.28 23.72 9.98
C ARG A 24 -13.16 23.30 11.17
N SER A 25 -12.55 22.79 12.23
CA SER A 25 -13.26 22.36 13.45
C SER A 25 -14.04 23.51 14.08
N SER A 26 -13.44 24.70 14.20
CA SER A 26 -14.14 25.89 14.74
C SER A 26 -15.34 26.35 13.92
N ILE A 27 -15.30 26.14 12.58
CA ILE A 27 -16.40 26.46 11.67
C ILE A 27 -17.53 25.45 11.84
N CYS A 28 -17.20 24.16 11.94
CA CYS A 28 -18.19 23.08 12.06
C CYS A 28 -18.84 23.05 13.45
N SER A 29 -18.12 23.47 14.50
CA SER A 29 -18.64 23.49 15.87
C SER A 29 -19.61 24.64 16.19
N ARG A 30 -19.79 25.62 15.29
CA ARG A 30 -20.63 26.82 15.51
C ARG A 30 -21.79 26.88 14.50
N PRO A 31 -22.82 26.04 14.63
CA PRO A 31 -24.00 26.11 13.76
C PRO A 31 -24.69 27.48 13.94
N GLY A 32 -25.01 28.15 12.83
CA GLY A 32 -25.76 29.42 12.82
C GLY A 32 -24.97 30.68 12.42
N ARG A 33 -23.64 30.63 12.34
CA ARG A 33 -22.85 31.74 11.76
C ARG A 33 -23.01 31.78 10.24
N SER A 34 -23.19 32.98 9.69
CA SER A 34 -23.22 33.18 8.24
C SER A 34 -21.81 32.97 7.65
N VAL A 35 -21.72 32.56 6.38
CA VAL A 35 -20.42 32.37 5.72
C VAL A 35 -19.66 33.70 5.64
N ALA A 36 -20.35 34.81 5.37
CA ALA A 36 -19.78 36.15 5.32
C ALA A 36 -19.15 36.63 6.66
N GLU A 37 -19.67 36.17 7.81
CA GLU A 37 -19.01 36.42 9.11
C GLU A 37 -17.73 35.61 9.25
N LEU A 38 -17.76 34.33 8.86
CA LEU A 38 -16.60 33.45 8.96
C LEU A 38 -15.46 33.88 8.02
N VAL A 39 -15.76 34.37 6.83
CA VAL A 39 -14.77 34.95 5.91
C VAL A 39 -14.06 36.15 6.53
N ARG A 40 -14.81 37.05 7.18
CA ARG A 40 -14.24 38.23 7.84
C ARG A 40 -13.40 37.86 9.05
N ASP A 41 -13.85 36.91 9.85
CA ASP A 41 -13.17 36.51 11.09
C ASP A 41 -11.91 35.67 10.84
N LEU A 42 -11.91 34.85 9.78
CA LEU A 42 -10.88 33.85 9.52
C LEU A 42 -10.01 34.17 8.30
N GLU A 43 -10.38 35.19 7.52
CA GLU A 43 -9.71 35.60 6.26
C GLU A 43 -9.56 34.44 5.24
N ILE A 44 -10.54 33.52 5.24
CA ILE A 44 -10.60 32.37 4.33
C ILE A 44 -11.66 32.62 3.26
N SER A 45 -11.42 32.16 2.03
CA SER A 45 -12.40 32.28 0.95
C SER A 45 -13.73 31.58 1.26
N ASP A 46 -14.84 32.18 0.83
CA ASP A 46 -16.18 31.60 0.94
C ASP A 46 -16.23 30.15 0.43
N GLN A 47 -15.58 29.89 -0.72
CA GLN A 47 -15.58 28.58 -1.37
C GLN A 47 -14.98 27.50 -0.46
N THR A 48 -13.91 27.80 0.27
CA THR A 48 -13.28 26.86 1.20
C THR A 48 -14.23 26.50 2.34
N ILE A 49 -14.96 27.48 2.88
CA ILE A 49 -15.93 27.29 3.96
C ILE A 49 -17.09 26.41 3.49
N TYR A 50 -17.63 26.66 2.28
CA TYR A 50 -18.68 25.81 1.69
C TYR A 50 -18.21 24.36 1.49
N ASN A 51 -16.98 24.17 0.97
CA ASN A 51 -16.42 22.84 0.78
C ASN A 51 -16.28 22.08 2.10
N TRP A 52 -15.86 22.75 3.17
CA TRP A 52 -15.74 22.11 4.49
C TRP A 52 -17.10 21.78 5.11
N ARG A 53 -18.09 22.66 5.00
CA ARG A 53 -19.45 22.34 5.45
C ARG A 53 -20.04 21.17 4.68
N ARG A 54 -19.81 21.10 3.37
CA ARG A 54 -20.23 19.95 2.55
C ARG A 54 -19.53 18.67 2.99
N GLN A 55 -18.23 18.72 3.27
CA GLN A 55 -17.50 17.54 3.76
C GLN A 55 -18.03 17.08 5.12
N GLU A 56 -18.37 18.00 6.03
CA GLU A 56 -19.00 17.65 7.31
C GLU A 56 -20.36 16.96 7.12
N LEU A 57 -21.17 17.41 6.15
CA LEU A 57 -22.42 16.74 5.80
C LEU A 57 -22.19 15.33 5.22
N ILE A 58 -21.11 15.13 4.49
CA ILE A 58 -20.69 13.80 3.99
C ILE A 58 -20.20 12.93 5.14
N ASP A 59 -19.35 13.47 6.01
CA ASP A 59 -18.76 12.76 7.15
C ASP A 59 -19.82 12.37 8.19
N THR A 60 -20.89 13.16 8.34
CA THR A 60 -22.06 12.83 9.17
C THR A 60 -23.10 11.95 8.47
N GLY A 61 -22.88 11.59 7.20
CA GLY A 61 -23.75 10.71 6.42
C GLY A 61 -25.05 11.35 5.92
N GLN A 62 -25.20 12.67 6.01
CA GLN A 62 -26.37 13.40 5.48
C GLN A 62 -26.34 13.52 3.95
N VAL A 63 -25.14 13.50 3.37
CA VAL A 63 -24.90 13.56 1.92
C VAL A 63 -24.04 12.37 1.52
N SER A 64 -24.35 11.73 0.40
CA SER A 64 -23.51 10.68 -0.14
C SER A 64 -22.16 11.23 -0.64
N GLY A 65 -21.08 10.55 -0.30
CA GLY A 65 -19.73 10.95 -0.71
C GLY A 65 -18.65 10.12 -0.02
N VAL A 66 -17.40 10.38 -0.38
CA VAL A 66 -16.23 9.79 0.28
C VAL A 66 -15.98 10.57 1.56
N THR A 67 -15.96 9.87 2.69
CA THR A 67 -15.70 10.51 3.98
C THR A 67 -14.23 10.91 4.09
N SER A 68 -13.94 11.89 4.96
CA SER A 68 -12.56 12.29 5.23
C SER A 68 -11.73 11.14 5.83
N ALA A 69 -12.37 10.22 6.56
CA ALA A 69 -11.75 9.00 7.07
C ALA A 69 -11.36 8.04 5.95
N ASP A 70 -12.30 7.72 5.04
CA ASP A 70 -12.03 6.85 3.89
C ASP A 70 -10.91 7.43 3.02
N GLN A 71 -10.90 8.75 2.82
CA GLN A 71 -9.85 9.42 2.06
C GLN A 71 -8.49 9.29 2.76
N ALA A 72 -8.44 9.42 4.09
CA ALA A 72 -7.21 9.25 4.85
C ALA A 72 -6.67 7.82 4.76
N GLU A 73 -7.56 6.82 4.83
CA GLU A 73 -7.20 5.42 4.65
C GLU A 73 -6.68 5.14 3.24
N LEU A 74 -7.33 5.68 2.21
CA LEU A 74 -6.88 5.58 0.82
C LEU A 74 -5.48 6.18 0.61
N VAL A 75 -5.20 7.33 1.22
CA VAL A 75 -3.88 7.96 1.16
C VAL A 75 -2.84 7.12 1.89
N ALA A 76 -3.17 6.60 3.08
CA ALA A 76 -2.28 5.72 3.84
C ALA A 76 -1.96 4.43 3.07
N ALA A 77 -2.97 3.80 2.49
CA ALA A 77 -2.83 2.60 1.66
C ALA A 77 -1.95 2.86 0.43
N ARG A 78 -2.20 3.96 -0.30
CA ARG A 78 -1.38 4.36 -1.46
C ARG A 78 0.08 4.60 -1.08
N ARG A 79 0.32 5.25 0.07
CA ARG A 79 1.67 5.45 0.60
C ARG A 79 2.36 4.11 0.89
N ARG A 80 1.64 3.18 1.53
CA ARG A 80 2.20 1.85 1.83
C ARG A 80 2.50 1.06 0.56
N ILE A 81 1.63 1.14 -0.45
CA ILE A 81 1.87 0.53 -1.75
C ILE A 81 3.14 1.10 -2.40
N ALA A 82 3.29 2.43 -2.45
CA ALA A 82 4.47 3.05 -3.05
C ALA A 82 5.77 2.67 -2.31
N GLU A 83 5.73 2.56 -0.98
CA GLU A 83 6.85 2.10 -0.17
C GLU A 83 7.21 0.64 -0.51
N LEU A 84 6.21 -0.25 -0.54
CA LEU A 84 6.40 -1.66 -0.90
C LEU A 84 6.91 -1.83 -2.33
N GLU A 85 6.42 -1.03 -3.28
CA GLU A 85 6.90 -1.03 -4.67
C GLU A 85 8.37 -0.61 -4.75
N THR A 86 8.78 0.35 -3.92
CA THR A 86 10.18 0.77 -3.82
C THR A 86 11.05 -0.34 -3.24
N GLU A 87 10.62 -0.99 -2.16
CA GLU A 87 11.31 -2.15 -1.57
C GLU A 87 11.43 -3.29 -2.61
N LEU A 88 10.34 -3.60 -3.32
CA LEU A 88 10.33 -4.62 -4.38
C LEU A 88 11.27 -4.27 -5.54
N ALA A 89 11.36 -3.01 -5.94
CA ALA A 89 12.28 -2.57 -6.98
C ALA A 89 13.75 -2.80 -6.57
N VAL A 90 14.09 -2.49 -5.32
CA VAL A 90 15.42 -2.75 -4.74
C VAL A 90 15.69 -4.26 -4.71
N HIS A 91 14.75 -5.07 -4.22
CA HIS A 91 14.92 -6.53 -4.16
C HIS A 91 15.06 -7.15 -5.55
N ARG A 92 14.29 -6.70 -6.55
CA ARG A 92 14.42 -7.14 -7.94
C ARG A 92 15.79 -6.78 -8.50
N ARG A 93 16.28 -5.58 -8.24
CA ARG A 93 17.61 -5.17 -8.68
C ARG A 93 18.71 -6.01 -8.04
N ALA A 94 18.62 -6.27 -6.73
CA ALA A 94 19.55 -7.15 -6.02
C ALA A 94 19.51 -8.59 -6.58
N ALA A 95 18.32 -9.12 -6.85
CA ALA A 95 18.17 -10.44 -7.45
C ALA A 95 18.83 -10.53 -8.85
N GLU A 96 18.74 -9.46 -9.66
CA GLU A 96 19.40 -9.42 -10.96
C GLU A 96 20.93 -9.46 -10.84
N LEU A 97 21.49 -8.69 -9.91
CA LEU A 97 22.94 -8.72 -9.62
C LEU A 97 23.38 -10.10 -9.11
N LEU A 98 22.58 -10.76 -8.28
CA LEU A 98 22.87 -12.11 -7.79
C LEU A 98 22.84 -13.16 -8.91
N LYS A 99 22.08 -12.95 -9.99
CA LYS A 99 22.09 -13.88 -11.14
C LYS A 99 23.45 -13.95 -11.82
N GLU A 100 24.23 -12.87 -11.79
CA GLU A 100 25.56 -12.80 -12.42
C GLU A 100 26.62 -13.54 -11.59
N VAL A 101 26.49 -13.53 -10.25
CA VAL A 101 27.49 -14.08 -9.33
C VAL A 101 27.18 -15.52 -8.91
N VAL A 102 25.89 -15.88 -8.80
CA VAL A 102 25.47 -17.18 -8.28
C VAL A 102 25.24 -18.18 -9.42
N PRO A 103 25.92 -19.35 -9.41
CA PRO A 103 25.71 -20.38 -10.42
C PRO A 103 24.25 -20.84 -10.52
N PRO A 104 23.76 -21.21 -11.72
CA PRO A 104 22.37 -21.62 -11.91
C PRO A 104 21.87 -22.70 -10.94
N LYS A 105 22.69 -23.73 -10.67
CA LYS A 105 22.33 -24.86 -9.78
C LYS A 105 21.99 -24.40 -8.36
N ASP A 106 22.75 -23.45 -7.82
CA ASP A 106 22.55 -22.95 -6.46
C ASP A 106 21.28 -22.10 -6.37
N ARG A 107 20.97 -21.32 -7.41
CA ARG A 107 19.70 -20.58 -7.50
C ARG A 107 18.49 -21.51 -7.48
N TYR A 108 18.54 -22.63 -8.22
CA TYR A 108 17.47 -23.62 -8.21
C TYR A 108 17.31 -24.30 -6.85
N ALA A 109 18.41 -24.56 -6.14
CA ALA A 109 18.36 -25.09 -4.77
C ALA A 109 17.65 -24.13 -3.81
N VAL A 110 17.91 -22.82 -3.92
CA VAL A 110 17.22 -21.79 -3.13
C VAL A 110 15.73 -21.72 -3.48
N ILE A 111 15.36 -21.71 -4.76
CA ILE A 111 13.95 -21.71 -5.20
C ILE A 111 13.20 -22.94 -4.67
N LYS A 112 13.84 -24.11 -4.68
CA LYS A 112 13.27 -25.34 -4.11
C LYS A 112 13.04 -25.22 -2.61
N ARG A 113 13.94 -24.55 -1.89
CA ARG A 113 13.78 -24.27 -0.46
C ARG A 113 12.61 -23.31 -0.20
N MET A 114 12.52 -22.22 -0.98
CA MET A 114 11.40 -21.26 -0.89
C MET A 114 10.04 -21.95 -1.11
N ALA A 115 9.97 -22.86 -2.08
CA ALA A 115 8.77 -23.66 -2.32
C ALA A 115 8.44 -24.59 -1.14
N ALA A 116 9.45 -25.21 -0.52
CA ALA A 116 9.25 -26.03 0.68
C ALA A 116 8.79 -25.21 1.90
N GLU A 117 9.14 -23.93 1.95
CA GLU A 117 8.69 -22.95 2.96
C GLU A 117 7.27 -22.40 2.66
N GLY A 118 6.64 -22.80 1.55
CA GLY A 118 5.29 -22.36 1.17
C GLY A 118 5.24 -20.97 0.54
N LEU A 119 6.38 -20.42 0.12
CA LEU A 119 6.39 -19.17 -0.63
C LEU A 119 5.83 -19.39 -2.04
N PRO A 120 5.06 -18.43 -2.61
CA PRO A 120 4.42 -18.56 -3.92
C PRO A 120 5.45 -18.39 -5.04
N VAL A 121 6.32 -19.38 -5.22
CA VAL A 121 7.31 -19.44 -6.30
C VAL A 121 6.85 -20.39 -7.40
N GLU A 122 7.01 -19.99 -8.65
CA GLU A 122 6.76 -20.88 -9.78
C GLU A 122 7.87 -21.93 -9.87
N VAL A 123 7.56 -23.13 -9.39
CA VAL A 123 8.37 -24.33 -9.64
C VAL A 123 7.64 -25.14 -10.69
N CYS A 124 8.34 -25.54 -11.75
CA CYS A 124 7.81 -26.55 -12.65
C CYS A 124 7.71 -27.86 -11.86
N GLY A 125 6.55 -28.12 -11.28
CA GLY A 125 6.30 -29.28 -10.45
C GLY A 125 6.24 -30.53 -11.31
N GLY A 126 7.38 -31.07 -11.73
CA GLY A 126 7.56 -32.44 -12.25
C GLY A 126 6.66 -32.92 -13.41
N CYS A 127 5.72 -32.11 -13.92
CA CYS A 127 4.74 -32.51 -14.91
C CYS A 127 5.33 -32.63 -16.31
N CYS A 128 6.51 -32.02 -16.55
CA CYS A 128 7.36 -32.35 -17.69
C CYS A 128 8.11 -33.65 -17.42
N ARG A 129 7.37 -34.77 -17.34
CA ARG A 129 7.97 -36.10 -17.35
C ARG A 129 8.59 -36.29 -18.75
N TYR A 130 9.92 -36.26 -18.85
CA TYR A 130 10.64 -36.63 -20.08
C TYR A 130 10.06 -37.97 -20.57
N PRO A 131 9.71 -38.13 -21.87
CA PRO A 131 9.18 -39.39 -22.35
C PRO A 131 10.19 -40.52 -22.06
N PRO A 132 9.74 -41.72 -21.68
CA PRO A 132 10.64 -42.84 -21.43
C PRO A 132 11.48 -43.13 -22.69
N PRO A 133 12.73 -43.60 -22.53
CA PRO A 133 13.59 -43.93 -23.68
C PRO A 133 12.89 -44.99 -24.55
N GLY A 134 12.67 -44.65 -25.82
CA GLY A 134 11.99 -45.50 -26.81
C GLY A 134 10.80 -44.86 -27.53
N THR A 135 10.33 -43.68 -27.09
CA THR A 135 9.29 -42.94 -27.82
C THR A 135 9.92 -41.91 -28.76
N THR A 136 9.81 -42.11 -30.07
CA THR A 136 10.24 -41.12 -31.07
C THR A 136 9.36 -39.86 -30.97
N PRO A 137 9.92 -38.64 -30.89
CA PRO A 137 9.12 -37.43 -30.80
C PRO A 137 8.41 -37.19 -32.14
N GLY A 138 7.07 -37.31 -32.14
CA GLY A 138 6.26 -36.72 -33.19
C GLY A 138 6.39 -35.19 -33.13
N VAL A 139 6.51 -34.55 -34.28
CA VAL A 139 6.77 -33.10 -34.50
C VAL A 139 5.71 -32.14 -33.93
N THR A 140 4.69 -32.64 -33.24
CA THR A 140 3.73 -31.79 -32.52
C THR A 140 4.27 -31.47 -31.15
N GLY A 141 4.89 -30.30 -31.01
CA GLY A 141 5.29 -29.74 -29.72
C GLY A 141 4.16 -29.87 -28.71
N HIS A 142 4.38 -30.67 -27.66
CA HIS A 142 3.44 -30.80 -26.56
C HIS A 142 3.34 -29.47 -25.84
N ARG A 143 2.35 -28.66 -26.23
CA ARG A 143 1.99 -27.42 -25.55
C ARG A 143 1.35 -27.81 -24.21
N CYS A 144 2.04 -27.54 -23.11
CA CYS A 144 1.46 -27.66 -21.77
C CYS A 144 0.25 -26.71 -21.69
N HIS A 145 -0.97 -27.25 -21.77
CA HIS A 145 -2.21 -26.50 -21.60
C HIS A 145 -2.70 -26.45 -20.14
N GLY A 146 -1.97 -27.06 -19.20
CA GLY A 146 -2.27 -26.98 -17.78
C GLY A 146 -1.68 -25.73 -17.15
N ARG A 147 -2.53 -24.85 -16.62
CA ARG A 147 -2.12 -23.76 -15.71
C ARG A 147 -1.37 -24.40 -14.55
N CYS A 148 -0.06 -24.13 -14.44
CA CYS A 148 0.75 -24.53 -13.30
C CYS A 148 0.07 -23.96 -12.05
N VAL A 149 -0.57 -24.83 -11.27
CA VAL A 149 -1.17 -24.42 -10.01
C VAL A 149 0.00 -24.24 -9.06
N THR A 150 0.23 -23.01 -8.60
CA THR A 150 1.02 -22.77 -7.39
C THR A 150 0.35 -23.57 -6.29
N SER A 151 0.97 -24.64 -5.82
CA SER A 151 0.53 -25.37 -4.64
C SER A 151 0.44 -24.35 -3.50
N GLY A 152 -0.76 -24.17 -2.95
CA GLY A 152 -0.99 -23.36 -1.75
C GLY A 152 -0.46 -24.02 -0.50
#